data_AF-A0A2W7NT09-F1
#
_entry.id   AF-A0A2W7NT09-F1
#
_cell.length_a   1.000
_cell.length_b   1.000
_cell.length_c   1.000
_cell.angle_alpha   90.00
_cell.angle_beta   90.00
_cell.angle_gamma   90.00
#
_symmetry.space_group_name_H-M   'P 1'
#
loop_
_entity.id
_entity.type
_entity.pdbx_description
1 polymer ?
#
loop_
_entity_poly.entity_id
_entity_poly.type
_entity_poly.pdbx_seq_one_letter_code
_entity_poly.pdbx_strand_id
1 'polypeptide(L)'
;MDTLNQLMHGFAVAITPINLMWALVGCFLGTAIGVLPGIGPALTVAMLLPLTAKVEPTAALIMFAGIYYGAMYGGSTTSILMNTPGESSTMVTAMEGNLMAKNGRAGPALATAAIGSFVAGTIATVMLSLFAPVAADVALQFGPGEYFMIMLLAFTTVSAVLGSSLLRGMTALFLGLGIGLIGMDSLSGQTRYSMNVQELYDGIDIVVVAVGLFAVGEALFNAFFPQPPSTYNKLSSTHMNRSDWKRSLPAWIRGTFIGFPFGLIPAGGAEIPTFLSYATEKKLSDHKEEFGKVGAIEGVAGPEAANNSAVTATLAPLLTLGIPTSNTTAILLAAFQNYNLQPGPMLFQTSGDLVWGLLASLYIGNVMLLVLNLPAIGLWVRMLRVPTPLLYGGILIFAGLGAYGIRQSWFDLLLLFAIGLLGMVMRRFDFPTAPVIVGMILGPMAEKQLRNALSIGQGDWSLFLRQPISASILALTVAVVVIPRLLRWHAGRGSAHAQADNAA
;
A
#
# COMPACT_ATOMS: atom_id res chain seq x y z
N MET A 1 21.87 3.93 -21.58
CA MET A 1 22.06 2.57 -22.13
C MET A 1 22.15 1.52 -21.02
N ASP A 2 22.56 1.91 -19.81
CA ASP A 2 22.62 0.99 -18.67
C ASP A 2 21.25 0.51 -18.17
N THR A 3 20.22 1.36 -18.12
CA THR A 3 18.88 0.98 -17.64
C THR A 3 18.20 -0.08 -18.52
N LEU A 4 18.34 0.02 -19.85
CA LEU A 4 17.78 -0.99 -20.76
C LEU A 4 18.51 -2.33 -20.62
N ASN A 5 19.84 -2.31 -20.48
CA ASN A 5 20.64 -3.52 -20.27
C ASN A 5 20.32 -4.17 -18.92
N GLN A 6 20.19 -3.37 -17.86
CA GLN A 6 19.79 -3.84 -16.54
C GLN A 6 18.37 -4.40 -16.55
N LEU A 7 17.44 -3.79 -17.28
CA LEU A 7 16.10 -4.31 -17.45
C LEU A 7 16.09 -5.63 -18.24
N MET A 8 16.90 -5.75 -19.30
CA MET A 8 17.08 -7.01 -20.03
C MET A 8 17.64 -8.11 -19.12
N HIS A 9 18.60 -7.79 -18.27
CA HIS A 9 19.10 -8.71 -17.25
C HIS A 9 18.00 -9.10 -16.25
N GLY A 10 17.22 -8.12 -15.78
CA GLY A 10 16.05 -8.34 -14.94
C GLY A 10 15.04 -9.30 -15.56
N PHE A 11 14.77 -9.18 -16.87
CA PHE A 11 13.92 -10.12 -17.59
C PHE A 11 14.50 -11.54 -17.63
N ALA A 12 15.82 -11.68 -17.78
CA ALA A 12 16.47 -12.99 -17.70
C ALA A 12 16.28 -13.65 -16.33
N VAL A 13 16.36 -12.88 -15.24
CA VAL A 13 16.07 -13.34 -13.88
C VAL A 13 14.58 -13.69 -13.71
N ALA A 14 13.67 -12.81 -14.17
CA ALA A 14 12.24 -12.95 -13.97
C ALA A 14 11.60 -14.09 -14.78
N ILE A 15 12.14 -14.41 -15.97
CA ILE A 15 11.65 -15.49 -16.85
C ILE A 15 12.13 -16.88 -16.40
N THR A 16 13.03 -16.96 -15.42
CA THR A 16 13.43 -18.26 -14.87
C THR A 16 12.19 -19.04 -14.39
N PRO A 17 12.11 -20.36 -14.63
CA PRO A 17 10.91 -21.14 -14.32
C PRO A 17 10.45 -21.02 -12.86
N ILE A 18 11.40 -20.92 -11.94
CA ILE A 18 11.13 -20.74 -10.50
C ILE A 18 10.47 -19.38 -10.22
N ASN A 19 10.98 -18.30 -10.79
CA ASN A 19 10.43 -16.96 -10.58
C ASN A 19 9.09 -16.78 -11.29
N LEU A 20 8.90 -17.36 -12.48
CA LEU A 20 7.59 -17.40 -13.13
C LEU A 20 6.55 -18.17 -12.32
N MET A 21 6.94 -19.29 -11.71
CA MET A 21 6.06 -20.06 -10.82
C MET A 21 5.65 -19.23 -9.61
N TRP A 22 6.60 -18.57 -8.94
CA TRP A 22 6.30 -17.71 -7.78
C TRP A 22 5.51 -16.45 -8.16
N ALA A 23 5.76 -15.87 -9.34
CA ALA A 23 4.94 -14.78 -9.89
C ALA A 23 3.50 -15.26 -10.12
N LEU A 24 3.31 -16.44 -10.71
CA LEU A 24 2.00 -17.03 -10.96
C LEU A 24 1.26 -17.31 -9.65
N VAL A 25 1.94 -17.95 -8.69
CA VAL A 25 1.40 -18.23 -7.34
C VAL A 25 1.01 -16.92 -6.65
N GLY A 26 1.88 -15.91 -6.70
CA GLY A 26 1.62 -14.60 -6.11
C GLY A 26 0.42 -13.91 -6.75
N CYS A 27 0.35 -13.86 -8.09
CA CYS A 27 -0.76 -13.28 -8.83
C CYS A 27 -2.08 -14.02 -8.57
N PHE A 28 -2.04 -15.35 -8.52
CA PHE A 28 -3.20 -16.19 -8.24
C PHE A 28 -3.70 -15.99 -6.82
N LEU A 29 -2.82 -16.13 -5.80
CA LEU A 29 -3.17 -15.95 -4.40
C LEU A 29 -3.62 -14.51 -4.11
N GLY A 30 -2.94 -13.52 -4.68
CA GLY A 30 -3.31 -12.12 -4.59
C GLY A 30 -4.72 -11.88 -5.10
N THR A 31 -5.02 -12.36 -6.31
CA THR A 31 -6.36 -12.23 -6.90
C THR A 31 -7.40 -12.99 -6.08
N ALA A 32 -7.12 -14.24 -5.74
CA ALA A 32 -7.98 -15.10 -4.94
C ALA A 32 -8.40 -14.44 -3.63
N ILE A 33 -7.44 -13.84 -2.92
CA ILE A 33 -7.69 -13.21 -1.62
C ILE A 33 -8.27 -11.81 -1.79
N GLY A 34 -7.85 -11.03 -2.79
CA GLY A 34 -8.41 -9.71 -3.05
C GLY A 34 -9.89 -9.74 -3.46
N VAL A 35 -10.36 -10.85 -4.03
CA VAL A 35 -11.79 -11.07 -4.31
C VAL A 35 -12.58 -11.32 -3.01
N LEU A 36 -11.94 -11.69 -1.91
CA LEU A 36 -12.66 -11.94 -0.66
C LEU A 36 -12.99 -10.59 0.02
N PRO A 37 -14.27 -10.34 0.36
CA PRO A 37 -14.68 -9.05 0.90
C PRO A 37 -14.01 -8.78 2.25
N GLY A 38 -13.54 -7.54 2.43
CA GLY A 38 -12.92 -7.09 3.67
C GLY A 38 -11.48 -7.59 3.89
N ILE A 39 -10.84 -8.19 2.88
CA ILE A 39 -9.46 -8.66 2.97
C ILE A 39 -8.58 -7.91 1.97
N GLY A 40 -7.70 -7.06 2.51
CA GLY A 40 -6.78 -6.26 1.72
C GLY A 40 -5.44 -6.95 1.44
N PRO A 41 -4.65 -6.47 0.46
CA PRO A 41 -3.29 -6.92 0.17
C PRO A 41 -2.35 -6.94 1.39
N ALA A 42 -2.43 -5.95 2.27
CA ALA A 42 -1.54 -5.86 3.43
C ALA A 42 -1.67 -7.09 4.35
N LEU A 43 -2.91 -7.55 4.57
CA LEU A 43 -3.19 -8.78 5.31
C LEU A 43 -2.59 -10.00 4.60
N THR A 44 -2.81 -10.11 3.30
CA THR A 44 -2.31 -11.25 2.50
C THR A 44 -0.79 -11.37 2.53
N VAL A 45 -0.09 -10.25 2.30
CA VAL A 45 1.38 -10.23 2.36
C VAL A 45 1.82 -10.58 3.77
N ALA A 46 1.23 -9.99 4.81
CA ALA A 46 1.61 -10.25 6.19
C ALA A 46 1.47 -11.74 6.55
N MET A 47 0.38 -12.38 6.17
CA MET A 47 0.16 -13.81 6.41
C MET A 47 1.17 -14.71 5.71
N LEU A 48 1.64 -14.30 4.53
CA LEU A 48 2.57 -15.11 3.74
C LEU A 48 4.03 -14.88 4.14
N LEU A 49 4.36 -13.78 4.83
CA LEU A 49 5.72 -13.49 5.31
C LEU A 49 6.38 -14.67 6.05
N PRO A 50 5.74 -15.30 7.05
CA PRO A 50 6.36 -16.44 7.73
C PRO A 50 6.53 -17.65 6.83
N LEU A 51 5.63 -17.86 5.87
CA LEU A 51 5.64 -19.01 4.96
C LEU A 51 6.74 -18.91 3.91
N THR A 52 7.17 -17.70 3.57
CA THR A 52 8.21 -17.47 2.57
C THR A 52 9.61 -17.39 3.14
N ALA A 53 9.80 -17.44 4.46
CA ALA A 53 11.11 -17.28 5.10
C ALA A 53 12.20 -18.21 4.55
N LYS A 54 11.83 -19.36 3.96
CA LYS A 54 12.74 -20.34 3.33
C LYS A 54 12.87 -20.20 1.81
N VAL A 55 12.12 -19.30 1.20
CA VAL A 55 12.15 -19.02 -0.25
C VAL A 55 13.25 -18.01 -0.52
N GLU A 56 13.91 -18.12 -1.69
CA GLU A 56 14.91 -17.15 -2.12
C GLU A 56 14.34 -15.72 -2.12
N PRO A 57 15.08 -14.69 -1.63
CA PRO A 57 14.58 -13.31 -1.53
C PRO A 57 13.99 -12.76 -2.84
N THR A 58 14.63 -13.00 -3.98
CA THR A 58 14.16 -12.55 -5.30
C THR A 58 12.78 -13.13 -5.60
N ALA A 59 12.64 -14.45 -5.49
CA ALA A 59 11.39 -15.16 -5.73
C ALA A 59 10.27 -14.74 -4.76
N ALA A 60 10.60 -14.56 -3.48
CA ALA A 60 9.64 -14.13 -2.47
C ALA A 60 9.12 -12.71 -2.74
N LEU A 61 9.99 -11.75 -3.08
CA LEU A 61 9.58 -10.39 -3.41
C LEU A 61 8.77 -10.33 -4.71
N ILE A 62 9.12 -11.15 -5.71
CA ILE A 62 8.30 -11.32 -6.92
C ILE A 62 6.90 -11.83 -6.55
N MET A 63 6.81 -12.83 -5.67
CA MET A 63 5.53 -13.33 -5.19
C MET A 63 4.73 -12.24 -4.45
N PHE A 64 5.36 -11.48 -3.55
CA PHE A 64 4.70 -10.39 -2.82
C PHE A 64 4.23 -9.25 -3.71
N ALA A 65 5.00 -8.90 -4.74
CA ALA A 65 4.54 -7.99 -5.78
C ALA A 65 3.33 -8.58 -6.53
N GLY A 66 3.39 -9.84 -6.95
CA GLY A 66 2.25 -10.54 -7.55
C GLY A 66 0.99 -10.51 -6.66
N ILE A 67 1.16 -10.68 -5.34
CA ILE A 67 0.08 -10.60 -4.35
C ILE A 67 -0.50 -9.20 -4.29
N TYR A 68 0.35 -8.18 -4.19
CA TYR A 68 -0.10 -6.80 -4.08
C TYR A 68 -0.94 -6.39 -5.30
N TYR A 69 -0.44 -6.66 -6.50
CA TYR A 69 -1.14 -6.33 -7.74
C TYR A 69 -2.38 -7.22 -7.93
N GLY A 70 -2.25 -8.52 -7.71
CA GLY A 70 -3.38 -9.44 -7.83
C GLY A 70 -4.52 -9.06 -6.89
N ALA A 71 -4.23 -8.63 -5.67
CA ALA A 71 -5.23 -8.18 -4.73
C ALA A 71 -5.94 -6.90 -5.18
N MET A 72 -5.24 -5.97 -5.84
CA MET A 72 -5.89 -4.78 -6.44
C MET A 72 -6.85 -5.16 -7.58
N TYR A 73 -6.45 -6.09 -8.44
CA TYR A 73 -7.34 -6.61 -9.48
C TYR A 73 -8.55 -7.33 -8.87
N GLY A 74 -8.32 -8.21 -7.90
CA GLY A 74 -9.37 -8.95 -7.21
C GLY A 74 -10.37 -8.04 -6.48
N GLY A 75 -9.87 -6.99 -5.80
CA GLY A 75 -10.70 -6.05 -5.05
C GLY A 75 -11.71 -5.30 -5.92
N SER A 76 -11.38 -5.03 -7.19
CA SER A 76 -12.32 -4.45 -8.15
C SER A 76 -13.53 -5.37 -8.40
N THR A 77 -13.32 -6.69 -8.43
CA THR A 77 -14.39 -7.68 -8.66
C THR A 77 -15.44 -7.63 -7.55
N THR A 78 -14.99 -7.60 -6.30
CA THR A 78 -15.85 -7.51 -5.12
C THR A 78 -16.54 -6.16 -5.04
N SER A 79 -15.82 -5.09 -5.34
CA SER A 79 -16.37 -3.73 -5.36
C SER A 79 -17.53 -3.62 -6.37
N ILE A 80 -17.33 -4.12 -7.60
CA ILE A 80 -18.32 -4.08 -8.67
C ILE A 80 -19.54 -4.97 -8.34
N LEU A 81 -19.32 -6.20 -7.90
CA LEU A 81 -20.43 -7.16 -7.72
C LEU A 81 -21.17 -7.01 -6.40
N MET A 82 -20.49 -6.55 -5.34
CA MET A 82 -20.99 -6.55 -3.95
C MET A 82 -21.14 -5.18 -3.32
N ASN A 83 -20.69 -4.12 -3.98
CA ASN A 83 -20.60 -2.78 -3.38
C ASN A 83 -19.86 -2.78 -2.03
N THR A 84 -18.90 -3.70 -1.88
CA THR A 84 -18.12 -3.87 -0.64
C THR A 84 -16.66 -3.60 -1.00
N PRO A 85 -16.18 -2.34 -0.89
CA PRO A 85 -14.80 -2.00 -1.22
C PRO A 85 -13.85 -2.72 -0.26
N GLY A 86 -12.87 -3.44 -0.81
CA GLY A 86 -11.81 -4.08 -0.02
C GLY A 86 -10.73 -3.09 0.42
N GLU A 87 -10.54 -2.03 -0.36
CA GLU A 87 -9.63 -0.91 -0.07
C GLU A 87 -10.36 0.41 -0.32
N SER A 88 -10.00 1.44 0.44
CA SER A 88 -10.56 2.79 0.31
C SER A 88 -10.39 3.39 -1.10
N SER A 89 -9.33 3.03 -1.82
CA SER A 89 -9.11 3.45 -3.21
C SER A 89 -10.10 2.84 -4.21
N THR A 90 -10.76 1.74 -3.86
CA THR A 90 -11.76 1.08 -4.71
C THR A 90 -13.19 1.57 -4.45
N MET A 91 -13.39 2.54 -3.55
CA MET A 91 -14.73 3.07 -3.25
C MET A 91 -15.43 3.68 -4.46
N VAL A 92 -14.68 4.36 -5.33
CA VAL A 92 -15.25 4.92 -6.57
C VAL A 92 -15.65 3.81 -7.53
N THR A 93 -14.81 2.79 -7.68
CA THR A 93 -15.09 1.58 -8.47
C THR A 93 -16.33 0.85 -7.93
N ALA A 94 -16.50 0.78 -6.61
CA ALA A 94 -17.72 0.25 -6.00
C ALA A 94 -18.94 1.11 -6.34
N MET A 95 -18.83 2.43 -6.22
CA MET A 95 -19.93 3.37 -6.48
C MET A 95 -20.45 3.29 -7.92
N GLU A 96 -19.59 3.41 -8.94
CA GLU A 96 -20.01 3.39 -10.35
C GLU A 96 -20.15 1.97 -10.90
N GLY A 97 -19.18 1.11 -10.59
CA GLY A 97 -19.16 -0.26 -11.11
C GLY A 97 -20.31 -1.11 -10.57
N ASN A 98 -20.73 -0.90 -9.31
CA ASN A 98 -21.91 -1.58 -8.79
C ASN A 98 -23.21 -1.11 -9.44
N LEU A 99 -23.32 0.18 -9.79
CA LEU A 99 -24.47 0.69 -10.55
C LEU A 99 -24.50 0.06 -11.95
N MET A 100 -23.36 -0.04 -12.64
CA MET A 100 -23.27 -0.77 -13.91
C MET A 100 -23.72 -2.24 -13.75
N ALA A 101 -23.26 -2.91 -12.68
CA ALA A 101 -23.62 -4.29 -12.41
C ALA A 101 -25.12 -4.48 -12.15
N LYS A 102 -25.75 -3.58 -11.36
CA LYS A 102 -27.20 -3.58 -11.10
C LYS A 102 -28.02 -3.40 -12.37
N ASN A 103 -27.52 -2.64 -13.34
CA ASN A 103 -28.17 -2.40 -14.63
C ASN A 103 -27.79 -3.45 -15.70
N GLY A 104 -27.34 -4.64 -15.29
CA GLY A 104 -27.04 -5.75 -16.21
C GLY A 104 -25.71 -5.62 -16.97
N ARG A 105 -24.89 -4.61 -16.66
CA ARG A 105 -23.57 -4.36 -17.27
C ARG A 105 -22.40 -4.73 -16.35
N ALA A 106 -22.56 -5.79 -15.55
CA ALA A 106 -21.50 -6.31 -14.67
C ALA A 106 -20.25 -6.74 -15.45
N GLY A 107 -20.42 -7.46 -16.56
CA GLY A 107 -19.31 -7.95 -17.37
C GLY A 107 -18.43 -6.83 -17.97
N PRO A 108 -19.00 -5.81 -18.65
CA PRO A 108 -18.22 -4.66 -19.14
C PRO A 108 -17.54 -3.87 -18.03
N ALA A 109 -18.16 -3.74 -16.86
CA ALA A 109 -17.54 -3.07 -15.69
C ALA A 109 -16.29 -3.84 -15.21
N LEU A 110 -16.38 -5.16 -15.10
CA LEU A 110 -15.24 -6.01 -14.72
C LEU A 110 -14.13 -5.99 -15.79
N ALA A 111 -14.51 -6.03 -17.07
CA ALA A 111 -13.57 -6.00 -18.18
C ALA A 111 -12.81 -4.66 -18.25
N THR A 112 -13.51 -3.53 -18.14
CA THR A 112 -12.86 -2.21 -18.18
C THR A 112 -11.95 -1.99 -16.96
N ALA A 113 -12.33 -2.53 -15.80
CA ALA A 113 -11.48 -2.50 -14.61
C ALA A 113 -10.19 -3.30 -14.84
N ALA A 114 -10.30 -4.59 -15.22
CA ALA A 114 -9.12 -5.43 -15.43
C ALA A 114 -8.19 -4.92 -16.55
N ILE A 115 -8.74 -4.45 -17.67
CA ILE A 115 -7.95 -3.88 -18.77
C ILE A 115 -7.35 -2.53 -18.35
N GLY A 116 -8.11 -1.70 -17.62
CA GLY A 116 -7.62 -0.44 -17.08
C GLY A 116 -6.44 -0.62 -16.14
N SER A 117 -6.53 -1.59 -15.23
CA SER A 117 -5.43 -1.98 -14.34
C SER A 117 -4.21 -2.45 -15.13
N PHE A 118 -4.39 -3.18 -16.23
CA PHE A 118 -3.30 -3.64 -17.08
C PHE A 118 -2.62 -2.49 -17.82
N VAL A 119 -3.39 -1.60 -18.45
CA VAL A 119 -2.88 -0.43 -19.16
C VAL A 119 -2.14 0.49 -18.20
N ALA A 120 -2.77 0.82 -17.08
CA ALA A 120 -2.18 1.70 -16.06
C ALA A 120 -0.95 1.08 -15.41
N GLY A 121 -1.03 -0.20 -15.02
CA GLY A 121 0.08 -0.95 -14.45
C GLY A 121 1.27 -1.03 -15.40
N THR A 122 1.03 -1.26 -16.70
CA THR A 122 2.09 -1.30 -17.71
C THR A 122 2.78 0.06 -17.86
N ILE A 123 2.01 1.14 -18.05
CA ILE A 123 2.56 2.49 -18.19
C ILE A 123 3.30 2.90 -16.91
N ALA A 124 2.72 2.65 -15.75
CA ALA A 124 3.34 2.97 -14.46
C ALA A 124 4.60 2.15 -14.22
N THR A 125 4.66 0.89 -14.65
CA THR A 125 5.89 0.06 -14.54
C THR A 125 7.00 0.59 -15.46
N VAL A 126 6.65 1.07 -16.66
CA VAL A 126 7.59 1.77 -17.55
C VAL A 126 8.12 3.04 -16.87
N MET A 127 7.24 3.87 -16.35
CA MET A 127 7.65 5.09 -15.64
C MET A 127 8.50 4.75 -14.41
N LEU A 128 8.11 3.75 -13.62
CA LEU A 128 8.88 3.28 -12.46
C LEU A 128 10.28 2.82 -12.87
N SER A 129 10.42 2.01 -13.92
CA SER A 129 11.71 1.50 -14.39
C SER A 129 12.64 2.61 -14.90
N LEU A 130 12.09 3.73 -15.37
CA LEU A 130 12.86 4.89 -15.82
C LEU A 130 13.20 5.86 -14.69
N PHE A 131 12.26 6.13 -13.78
CA PHE A 131 12.41 7.14 -12.73
C PHE A 131 13.02 6.59 -11.44
N ALA A 132 12.85 5.30 -11.11
CA ALA A 132 13.39 4.74 -9.87
C ALA A 132 14.92 4.82 -9.80
N PRO A 133 15.70 4.49 -10.85
CA PRO A 133 17.15 4.65 -10.81
C PRO A 133 17.57 6.11 -10.59
N VAL A 134 16.91 7.05 -11.28
CA VAL A 134 17.19 8.50 -11.12
C VAL A 134 16.91 8.97 -9.69
N ALA A 135 15.80 8.51 -9.11
CA ALA A 135 15.48 8.83 -7.72
C ALA A 135 16.48 8.21 -6.74
N ALA A 136 16.98 7.00 -7.01
CA ALA A 136 18.04 6.37 -6.21
C ALA A 136 19.36 7.18 -6.29
N ASP A 137 19.77 7.61 -7.48
CA ASP A 137 21.00 8.41 -7.67
C ASP A 137 20.94 9.77 -6.96
N VAL A 138 19.77 10.41 -6.93
CA VAL A 138 19.55 11.62 -6.14
C VAL A 138 19.63 11.30 -4.65
N ALA A 139 19.04 10.19 -4.20
CA ALA A 139 19.05 9.80 -2.80
C ALA A 139 20.43 9.36 -2.27
N LEU A 140 21.34 8.93 -3.15
CA LEU A 140 22.75 8.67 -2.77
C LEU A 140 23.49 9.93 -2.33
N GLN A 141 23.02 11.12 -2.72
CA GLN A 141 23.66 12.38 -2.35
C GLN A 141 23.25 12.86 -0.95
N PHE A 142 22.31 12.18 -0.30
CA PHE A 142 21.80 12.55 1.00
C PHE A 142 22.71 12.07 2.13
N GLY A 143 23.03 12.98 3.05
CA GLY A 143 23.74 12.64 4.28
C GLY A 143 22.77 12.22 5.40
N PRO A 144 23.30 11.86 6.59
CA PRO A 144 22.48 11.45 7.73
C PRO A 144 21.41 12.48 8.13
N GLY A 145 21.73 13.78 8.00
CA GLY A 145 20.80 14.86 8.34
C GLY A 145 19.61 14.95 7.38
N GLU A 146 19.85 14.78 6.09
CA GLU A 146 18.81 14.70 5.07
C GLU A 146 17.95 13.45 5.24
N TYR A 147 18.55 12.28 5.49
CA TYR A 147 17.79 11.04 5.77
C TYR A 147 16.88 11.16 6.97
N PHE A 148 17.36 11.76 8.06
CA PHE A 148 16.53 12.01 9.23
C PHE A 148 15.33 12.91 8.88
N MET A 149 15.54 13.99 8.12
CA MET A 149 14.43 14.85 7.69
C MET A 149 13.46 14.17 6.73
N ILE A 150 13.94 13.29 5.85
CA ILE A 150 13.09 12.48 4.98
C ILE A 150 12.21 11.52 5.79
N MET A 151 12.77 10.87 6.82
CA MET A 151 12.00 10.03 7.74
C MET A 151 11.00 10.85 8.55
N LEU A 152 11.37 12.07 8.97
CA LEU A 152 10.46 12.98 9.66
C LEU A 152 9.30 13.41 8.75
N LEU A 153 9.58 13.73 7.48
CA LEU A 153 8.56 13.98 6.47
C LEU A 153 7.63 12.76 6.36
N ALA A 154 8.18 11.56 6.16
CA ALA A 154 7.42 10.31 6.07
C ALA A 154 6.53 10.09 7.31
N PHE A 155 7.05 10.29 8.51
CA PHE A 155 6.29 10.19 9.76
C PHE A 155 5.09 11.12 9.77
N THR A 156 5.31 12.39 9.41
CA THR A 156 4.22 13.38 9.38
C THR A 156 3.20 13.08 8.29
N THR A 157 3.65 12.71 7.10
CA THR A 157 2.77 12.50 5.94
C THR A 157 1.96 11.22 6.07
N VAL A 158 2.59 10.10 6.44
CA VAL A 158 1.90 8.82 6.67
C VAL A 158 0.88 8.97 7.80
N SER A 159 1.23 9.67 8.89
CA SER A 159 0.31 9.94 10.00
C SER A 159 -0.82 10.90 9.64
N ALA A 160 -0.55 11.89 8.78
CA ALA A 160 -1.54 12.89 8.38
C ALA A 160 -2.54 12.36 7.37
N VAL A 161 -2.10 11.50 6.45
CA VAL A 161 -2.90 11.08 5.28
C VAL A 161 -3.58 9.74 5.50
N LEU A 162 -2.91 8.75 6.10
CA LEU A 162 -3.53 7.44 6.34
C LEU A 162 -4.50 7.47 7.54
N GLY A 163 -4.48 8.54 8.35
CA GLY A 163 -5.36 8.69 9.50
C GLY A 163 -6.63 9.48 9.18
N SER A 164 -7.76 9.04 9.74
CA SER A 164 -8.99 9.86 9.84
C SER A 164 -8.76 11.19 10.57
N SER A 165 -7.76 11.21 11.45
CA SER A 165 -7.28 12.37 12.18
C SER A 165 -5.77 12.29 12.32
N LEU A 166 -5.10 13.43 12.13
CA LEU A 166 -3.66 13.58 12.37
C LEU A 166 -3.27 13.14 13.78
N LEU A 167 -4.12 13.39 14.80
CA LEU A 167 -3.84 12.96 16.17
C LEU A 167 -3.84 11.44 16.31
N ARG A 168 -4.81 10.76 15.67
CA ARG A 168 -4.89 9.28 15.68
C ARG A 168 -3.70 8.67 14.95
N GLY A 169 -3.34 9.23 13.79
CA GLY A 169 -2.16 8.82 13.04
C GLY A 169 -0.86 9.00 13.82
N MET A 170 -0.65 10.16 14.43
CA MET A 170 0.54 10.42 15.25
C MET A 170 0.58 9.52 16.49
N THR A 171 -0.55 9.25 17.14
CA THR A 171 -0.61 8.32 18.29
C THR A 171 -0.20 6.91 17.88
N ALA A 172 -0.72 6.43 16.75
CA ALA A 172 -0.33 5.14 16.18
C ALA A 172 1.15 5.10 15.79
N LEU A 173 1.68 6.19 15.23
CA LEU A 173 3.10 6.33 14.94
C LEU A 173 3.95 6.23 16.20
N PHE A 174 3.63 6.99 17.25
CA PHE A 174 4.38 6.96 18.52
C PHE A 174 4.30 5.61 19.22
N LEU A 175 3.17 4.92 19.13
CA LEU A 175 3.05 3.53 19.57
C LEU A 175 4.04 2.64 18.81
N GLY A 176 4.11 2.77 17.49
CA GLY A 176 5.09 2.07 16.64
C GLY A 176 6.54 2.39 16.99
N LEU A 177 6.87 3.67 17.16
CA LEU A 177 8.19 4.12 17.61
C LEU A 177 8.55 3.48 18.96
N GLY A 178 7.61 3.49 19.91
CA GLY A 178 7.81 2.86 21.21
C GLY A 178 8.12 1.37 21.10
N ILE A 179 7.36 0.64 20.28
CA ILE A 179 7.57 -0.79 20.02
C ILE A 179 8.93 -1.03 19.34
N GLY A 180 9.30 -0.23 18.34
CA GLY A 180 10.55 -0.39 17.58
C GLY A 180 11.81 -0.13 18.41
N LEU A 181 11.71 0.62 19.50
CA LEU A 181 12.84 0.87 20.41
C LEU A 181 13.03 -0.22 21.47
N ILE A 182 12.12 -1.20 21.58
CA ILE A 182 12.25 -2.34 22.49
C ILE A 182 13.40 -3.23 22.02
N GLY A 183 14.33 -3.52 22.93
CA GLY A 183 15.47 -4.41 22.69
C GLY A 183 16.82 -3.70 22.82
N MET A 184 17.87 -4.36 22.34
CA MET A 184 19.23 -3.85 22.43
C MET A 184 19.49 -2.71 21.42
N ASP A 185 19.97 -1.56 21.90
CA ASP A 185 20.39 -0.47 21.03
C ASP A 185 21.68 -0.84 20.29
N SER A 186 21.62 -0.83 18.95
CA SER A 186 22.77 -1.15 18.09
C SER A 186 23.98 -0.22 18.27
N LEU A 187 23.77 1.01 18.77
CA LEU A 187 24.85 1.99 18.95
C LEU A 187 25.51 1.91 20.32
N SER A 188 24.73 1.72 21.39
CA SER A 188 25.26 1.70 22.77
C SER A 188 25.39 0.30 23.38
N GLY A 189 24.78 -0.73 22.78
CA GLY A 189 24.69 -2.08 23.33
C GLY A 189 23.77 -2.20 24.56
N GLN A 190 23.12 -1.11 24.98
CA GLN A 190 22.22 -1.14 26.13
C GLN A 190 20.83 -1.65 25.76
N THR A 191 20.25 -2.46 26.63
CA THR A 191 18.88 -2.93 26.48
C THR A 191 17.89 -1.85 26.90
N ARG A 192 16.89 -1.56 26.05
CA ARG A 192 15.87 -0.54 26.26
C ARG A 192 14.49 -1.19 26.28
N TYR A 193 13.63 -0.72 27.20
CA TYR A 193 12.22 -1.13 27.31
C TYR A 193 11.95 -2.65 27.41
N SER A 194 12.95 -3.45 27.77
CA SER A 194 12.81 -4.92 27.86
C SER A 194 12.13 -5.40 29.14
N MET A 195 11.91 -4.53 30.12
CA MET A 195 11.33 -4.88 31.43
C MET A 195 12.05 -6.08 32.12
N ASN A 196 13.33 -6.28 31.81
CA ASN A 196 14.14 -7.42 32.26
C ASN A 196 13.61 -8.81 31.82
N VAL A 197 12.79 -8.85 30.76
CA VAL A 197 12.33 -10.06 30.08
C VAL A 197 13.33 -10.40 28.98
N GLN A 198 13.92 -11.59 29.02
CA GLN A 198 14.99 -12.01 28.12
C GLN A 198 14.53 -12.06 26.66
N GLU A 199 13.29 -12.50 26.43
CA GLU A 199 12.67 -12.59 25.11
C GLU A 199 12.51 -11.23 24.41
N LEU A 200 12.58 -10.12 25.16
CA LEU A 200 12.53 -8.76 24.62
C LEU A 200 13.91 -8.18 24.31
N TYR A 201 15.02 -8.89 24.57
CA TYR A 201 16.37 -8.37 24.34
C TYR A 201 16.68 -8.24 22.84
N ASP A 202 16.20 -9.20 22.05
CA ASP A 202 16.29 -9.19 20.58
C ASP A 202 15.22 -8.28 19.94
N GLY A 203 14.38 -7.64 20.77
CA GLY A 203 13.25 -6.85 20.32
C GLY A 203 12.04 -7.69 19.87
N ILE A 204 10.98 -6.98 19.52
CA ILE A 204 9.76 -7.61 18.99
C ILE A 204 9.94 -7.81 17.49
N ASP A 205 9.76 -9.05 17.03
CA ASP A 205 9.86 -9.37 15.61
C ASP A 205 8.78 -8.63 14.80
N ILE A 206 9.19 -8.01 13.71
CA ILE A 206 8.27 -7.18 12.93
C ILE A 206 7.18 -7.98 12.24
N VAL A 207 7.44 -9.23 11.86
CA VAL A 207 6.45 -10.11 11.26
C VAL A 207 5.37 -10.40 12.30
N VAL A 208 5.72 -10.60 13.57
CA VAL A 208 4.75 -10.79 14.66
C VAL A 208 3.84 -9.56 14.80
N VAL A 209 4.40 -8.34 14.74
CA VAL A 209 3.61 -7.11 14.83
C VAL A 209 2.73 -6.91 13.59
N ALA A 210 3.28 -7.12 12.39
CA ALA A 210 2.57 -7.03 11.12
C ALA A 210 1.39 -8.01 11.04
N VAL A 211 1.63 -9.28 11.32
CA VAL A 211 0.59 -10.33 11.33
C VAL A 211 -0.42 -10.08 12.45
N GLY A 212 0.03 -9.65 13.62
CA GLY A 212 -0.84 -9.28 14.74
C GLY A 212 -1.81 -8.17 14.33
N LEU A 213 -1.29 -7.02 13.86
CA LEU A 213 -2.11 -5.85 13.52
C LEU A 213 -3.04 -6.09 12.33
N PHE A 214 -2.55 -6.74 11.25
CA PHE A 214 -3.30 -6.86 10.00
C PHE A 214 -4.10 -8.15 9.86
N ALA A 215 -3.58 -9.31 10.31
CA ALA A 215 -4.27 -10.58 10.15
C ALA A 215 -5.13 -10.91 11.37
N VAL A 216 -4.53 -10.94 12.56
CA VAL A 216 -5.26 -11.29 13.80
C VAL A 216 -6.23 -10.17 14.19
N GLY A 217 -5.80 -8.91 14.11
CA GLY A 217 -6.66 -7.76 14.39
C GLY A 217 -7.90 -7.69 13.49
N GLU A 218 -7.75 -7.95 12.19
CA GLU A 218 -8.87 -8.06 11.25
C GLU A 218 -9.80 -9.22 11.59
N ALA A 219 -9.25 -10.41 11.84
CA ALA A 219 -10.03 -11.60 12.14
C ALA A 219 -10.86 -11.42 13.42
N LEU A 220 -10.26 -10.85 14.47
CA LEU A 220 -10.96 -10.52 15.70
C LEU A 220 -12.02 -9.45 15.45
N PHE A 221 -11.71 -8.37 14.74
CA PHE A 221 -12.67 -7.31 14.48
C PHE A 221 -13.92 -7.83 13.77
N ASN A 222 -13.78 -8.65 12.72
CA ASN A 222 -14.92 -9.19 12.00
C ASN A 222 -15.68 -10.28 12.78
N ALA A 223 -15.02 -10.97 13.71
CA ALA A 223 -15.69 -11.89 14.62
C ALA A 223 -16.57 -11.17 15.65
N PHE A 224 -16.10 -10.04 16.19
CA PHE A 224 -16.83 -9.25 17.20
C PHE A 224 -17.85 -8.28 16.59
N PHE A 225 -17.61 -7.81 15.37
CA PHE A 225 -18.45 -6.83 14.67
C PHE A 225 -18.84 -7.34 13.26
N PRO A 226 -19.67 -8.41 13.18
CA PRO A 226 -20.04 -9.00 11.91
C PRO A 226 -20.85 -8.03 11.04
N GLN A 227 -20.48 -7.94 9.77
CA GLN A 227 -21.20 -7.15 8.76
C GLN A 227 -22.41 -7.93 8.22
N PRO A 228 -23.50 -7.25 7.80
CA PRO A 228 -24.65 -7.91 7.21
C PRO A 228 -24.28 -8.62 5.91
N PRO A 229 -24.95 -9.74 5.57
CA PRO A 229 -24.70 -10.46 4.34
C PRO A 229 -24.98 -9.57 3.13
N SER A 230 -23.99 -9.42 2.25
CA SER A 230 -24.10 -8.59 1.06
C SER A 230 -24.75 -9.38 -0.10
N THR A 231 -25.49 -8.67 -0.96
CA THR A 231 -26.23 -9.28 -2.08
C THR A 231 -25.37 -9.27 -3.35
N TYR A 232 -25.29 -10.40 -4.05
CA TYR A 232 -24.46 -10.56 -5.24
C TYR A 232 -25.23 -10.19 -6.52
N ASN A 233 -24.70 -9.24 -7.30
CA ASN A 233 -25.21 -8.97 -8.64
C ASN A 233 -24.88 -10.13 -9.59
N LYS A 234 -25.81 -10.46 -10.50
CA LYS A 234 -25.59 -11.52 -11.50
C LYS A 234 -24.52 -11.10 -12.51
N LEU A 235 -23.61 -12.01 -12.81
CA LEU A 235 -22.61 -11.81 -13.86
C LEU A 235 -23.29 -11.76 -15.24
N SER A 236 -22.98 -10.74 -16.03
CA SER A 236 -23.38 -10.61 -17.43
C SER A 236 -22.20 -10.86 -18.37
N SER A 237 -22.45 -10.86 -19.70
CA SER A 237 -21.40 -11.05 -20.72
C SER A 237 -20.24 -10.09 -20.50
N THR A 238 -19.02 -10.60 -20.47
CA THR A 238 -17.78 -9.84 -20.17
C THR A 238 -17.25 -9.05 -21.38
N HIS A 239 -17.93 -9.12 -22.53
CA HIS A 239 -17.50 -8.39 -23.73
C HIS A 239 -17.85 -6.90 -23.66
N MET A 240 -16.85 -6.05 -23.89
CA MET A 240 -17.02 -4.60 -24.10
C MET A 240 -17.35 -4.30 -25.56
N ASN A 241 -18.33 -3.43 -25.79
CA ASN A 241 -18.69 -2.99 -27.14
C ASN A 241 -17.73 -1.91 -27.68
N ARG A 242 -17.78 -1.62 -28.98
CA ARG A 242 -16.90 -0.59 -29.61
C ARG A 242 -17.01 0.79 -28.95
N SER A 243 -18.19 1.17 -28.49
CA SER A 243 -18.41 2.41 -27.73
C SER A 243 -17.68 2.40 -26.39
N ASP A 244 -17.71 1.26 -25.68
CA ASP A 244 -17.08 1.08 -24.38
C ASP A 244 -15.55 1.21 -24.49
N TRP A 245 -14.97 0.63 -25.55
CA TRP A 245 -13.55 0.78 -25.86
C TRP A 245 -13.16 2.24 -26.14
N LYS A 246 -13.93 2.92 -27.00
CA LYS A 246 -13.66 4.33 -27.36
C LYS A 246 -13.75 5.26 -26.16
N ARG A 247 -14.68 5.00 -25.23
CA ARG A 247 -14.87 5.76 -23.99
C ARG A 247 -13.80 5.45 -22.94
N SER A 248 -13.40 4.18 -22.81
CA SER A 248 -12.46 3.73 -21.77
C SER A 248 -11.00 4.07 -22.06
N LEU A 249 -10.56 4.00 -23.32
CA LEU A 249 -9.16 4.25 -23.69
C LEU A 249 -8.61 5.60 -23.20
N PRO A 250 -9.27 6.75 -23.47
CA PRO A 250 -8.77 8.03 -22.98
C PRO A 250 -8.88 8.16 -21.46
N ALA A 251 -9.87 7.52 -20.82
CA ALA A 251 -10.01 7.49 -19.37
C ALA A 251 -8.88 6.70 -18.70
N TRP A 252 -8.47 5.55 -19.25
CA TRP A 252 -7.33 4.77 -18.75
C TRP A 252 -6.04 5.59 -18.76
N ILE A 253 -5.78 6.29 -19.87
CA ILE A 253 -4.56 7.10 -20.02
C ILE A 253 -4.59 8.28 -19.03
N ARG A 254 -5.68 9.05 -18.97
CA ARG A 254 -5.80 10.17 -18.02
C ARG A 254 -5.70 9.71 -16.58
N GLY A 255 -6.43 8.66 -16.22
CA GLY A 255 -6.38 8.07 -14.89
C GLY A 255 -4.96 7.67 -14.50
N THR A 256 -4.22 7.04 -15.40
CA THR A 256 -2.83 6.66 -15.17
C THR A 256 -1.95 7.86 -14.80
N PHE A 257 -2.02 8.94 -15.58
CA PHE A 257 -1.22 10.16 -15.34
C PHE A 257 -1.70 10.97 -14.13
N ILE A 258 -2.97 10.84 -13.74
CA ILE A 258 -3.49 11.40 -12.49
C ILE A 258 -2.96 10.60 -11.30
N GLY A 259 -2.95 9.26 -11.38
CA GLY A 259 -2.57 8.40 -10.26
C GLY A 259 -1.07 8.30 -9.98
N PHE A 260 -0.24 8.20 -11.03
CA PHE A 260 1.19 7.92 -10.89
C PHE A 260 1.93 8.91 -9.98
N PRO A 261 1.76 10.25 -10.11
CA PRO A 261 2.45 11.21 -9.26
C PRO A 261 2.08 11.08 -7.78
N PHE A 262 0.82 10.72 -7.47
CA PHE A 262 0.39 10.59 -6.08
C PHE A 262 1.06 9.39 -5.40
N GLY A 263 1.31 8.30 -6.12
CA GLY A 263 2.04 7.16 -5.55
C GLY A 263 3.50 7.46 -5.19
N LEU A 264 4.13 8.43 -5.87
CA LEU A 264 5.50 8.86 -5.57
C LEU A 264 5.59 9.73 -4.31
N ILE A 265 4.51 10.41 -3.95
CA ILE A 265 4.47 11.29 -2.79
C ILE A 265 4.32 10.41 -1.54
N PRO A 266 5.15 10.57 -0.48
CA PRO A 266 5.05 9.86 0.81
C PRO A 266 3.77 10.11 1.63
N ALA A 267 2.69 10.54 0.97
CA ALA A 267 1.45 11.07 1.52
C ALA A 267 0.27 10.86 0.55
N GLY A 268 0.44 10.25 -0.62
CA GLY A 268 -0.58 10.36 -1.67
C GLY A 268 -1.76 9.40 -1.55
N GLY A 269 -1.55 8.20 -1.00
CA GLY A 269 -2.51 7.10 -1.10
C GLY A 269 -3.02 6.85 -2.54
N ALA A 270 -3.88 5.86 -2.73
CA ALA A 270 -4.60 5.71 -4.00
C ALA A 270 -6.01 6.35 -3.95
N GLU A 271 -6.45 6.84 -2.78
CA GLU A 271 -7.77 7.42 -2.55
C GLU A 271 -7.96 8.78 -3.23
N ILE A 272 -7.08 9.73 -2.96
CA ILE A 272 -7.16 11.07 -3.55
C ILE A 272 -7.12 11.02 -5.09
N PRO A 273 -6.17 10.30 -5.74
CA PRO A 273 -6.13 10.25 -7.19
C PRO A 273 -7.35 9.55 -7.81
N THR A 274 -7.95 8.56 -7.14
CA THR A 274 -9.16 7.88 -7.66
C THR A 274 -10.38 8.80 -7.65
N PHE A 275 -10.59 9.57 -6.58
CA PHE A 275 -11.64 10.60 -6.54
C PHE A 275 -11.38 11.75 -7.51
N LEU A 276 -10.12 12.19 -7.65
CA LEU A 276 -9.75 13.23 -8.60
C LEU A 276 -9.97 12.78 -10.05
N SER A 277 -9.61 11.53 -10.36
CA SER A 277 -9.88 10.89 -11.65
C SER A 277 -11.39 10.85 -11.91
N TYR A 278 -12.20 10.41 -10.95
CA TYR A 278 -13.67 10.40 -11.06
C TYR A 278 -14.25 11.78 -11.38
N ALA A 279 -13.85 12.81 -10.62
CA ALA A 279 -14.30 14.17 -10.83
C ALA A 279 -13.89 14.71 -12.21
N THR A 280 -12.69 14.36 -12.67
CA THR A 280 -12.18 14.72 -13.99
C THR A 280 -12.96 14.05 -15.10
N GLU A 281 -13.19 12.73 -15.00
CA GLU A 281 -13.97 11.97 -15.98
C GLU A 281 -15.42 12.45 -16.05
N LYS A 282 -16.05 12.75 -14.91
CA LYS A 282 -17.40 13.34 -14.87
C LYS A 282 -17.45 14.73 -15.52
N LYS A 283 -16.39 15.53 -15.38
CA LYS A 283 -16.33 16.88 -15.97
C LYS A 283 -16.15 16.82 -17.49
N LEU A 284 -15.32 15.90 -17.97
CA LEU A 284 -14.93 15.75 -19.37
C LEU A 284 -15.88 14.89 -20.20
N SER A 285 -16.63 13.98 -19.58
CA SER A 285 -17.56 13.10 -20.30
C SER A 285 -18.72 13.88 -20.91
N ASP A 286 -19.09 13.49 -22.14
CA ASP A 286 -20.32 13.94 -22.79
C ASP A 286 -21.58 13.30 -22.17
N HIS A 287 -21.41 12.22 -21.40
CA HIS A 287 -22.48 11.40 -20.80
C HIS A 287 -22.63 11.62 -19.29
N LYS A 288 -22.69 12.88 -18.86
CA LYS A 288 -22.72 13.26 -17.42
C LYS A 288 -23.92 12.71 -16.67
N GLU A 289 -25.00 12.44 -17.39
CA GLU A 289 -26.25 11.88 -16.91
C GLU A 289 -26.13 10.41 -16.45
N GLU A 290 -25.13 9.66 -16.91
CA GLU A 290 -24.94 8.26 -16.54
C GLU A 290 -24.31 8.10 -15.15
N PHE A 291 -23.43 9.04 -14.77
CA PHE A 291 -22.67 9.03 -13.52
C PHE A 291 -23.59 9.05 -12.29
N GLY A 292 -23.39 8.11 -11.37
CA GLY A 292 -24.14 8.00 -10.12
C GLY A 292 -25.60 7.55 -10.27
N LYS A 293 -26.07 7.25 -11.48
CA LYS A 293 -27.43 6.74 -11.74
C LYS A 293 -27.40 5.32 -12.31
N VAL A 294 -26.91 5.18 -13.54
CA VAL A 294 -26.82 3.88 -14.23
C VAL A 294 -25.41 3.28 -14.17
N GLY A 295 -24.41 4.11 -13.89
CA GLY A 295 -23.00 3.74 -13.88
C GLY A 295 -22.34 4.08 -15.22
N ALA A 296 -21.44 5.06 -15.21
CA ALA A 296 -20.68 5.45 -16.39
C ALA A 296 -19.39 4.64 -16.52
N ILE A 297 -19.05 4.19 -17.73
CA ILE A 297 -17.85 3.35 -17.94
C ILE A 297 -16.55 4.10 -17.67
N GLU A 298 -16.50 5.39 -17.99
CA GLU A 298 -15.36 6.28 -17.67
C GLU A 298 -15.22 6.47 -16.17
N GLY A 299 -16.34 6.46 -15.44
CA GLY A 299 -16.39 6.50 -13.98
C GLY A 299 -15.84 5.26 -13.29
N VAL A 300 -15.61 4.17 -14.03
CA VAL A 300 -14.87 2.98 -13.57
C VAL A 300 -13.46 2.96 -14.15
N ALA A 301 -13.33 3.16 -15.46
CA ALA A 301 -12.07 3.07 -16.21
C ALA A 301 -11.00 4.04 -15.68
N GLY A 302 -11.35 5.32 -15.52
CA GLY A 302 -10.40 6.35 -15.08
C GLY A 302 -9.94 6.14 -13.63
N PRO A 303 -10.87 5.98 -12.67
CA PRO A 303 -10.50 5.72 -11.28
C PRO A 303 -9.70 4.43 -11.11
N GLU A 304 -10.06 3.34 -11.79
CA GLU A 304 -9.31 2.09 -11.67
C GLU A 304 -7.88 2.21 -12.23
N ALA A 305 -7.71 2.93 -13.34
CA ALA A 305 -6.39 3.25 -13.86
C ALA A 305 -5.57 4.12 -12.90
N ALA A 306 -6.20 5.11 -12.25
CA ALA A 306 -5.53 5.96 -11.26
C ALA A 306 -5.13 5.17 -10.00
N ASN A 307 -5.97 4.23 -9.55
CA ASN A 307 -5.67 3.33 -8.44
C ASN A 307 -4.42 2.50 -8.73
N ASN A 308 -4.41 1.80 -9.87
CA ASN A 308 -3.34 0.88 -10.21
C ASN A 308 -2.02 1.58 -10.53
N SER A 309 -2.05 2.75 -11.20
CA SER A 309 -0.83 3.51 -11.45
C SER A 309 -0.24 4.11 -10.16
N ALA A 310 -1.08 4.58 -9.23
CA ALA A 310 -0.64 5.03 -7.92
C ALA A 310 0.00 3.88 -7.13
N VAL A 311 -0.65 2.70 -7.10
CA VAL A 311 -0.13 1.48 -6.47
C VAL A 311 1.25 1.11 -7.00
N THR A 312 1.45 1.08 -8.32
CA THR A 312 2.78 0.82 -8.90
C THR A 312 3.79 1.88 -8.49
N ALA A 313 3.41 3.16 -8.53
CA ALA A 313 4.28 4.26 -8.14
C ALA A 313 4.68 4.22 -6.66
N THR A 314 3.85 3.64 -5.77
CA THR A 314 4.22 3.48 -4.34
C THR A 314 5.47 2.62 -4.12
N LEU A 315 5.83 1.75 -5.08
CA LEU A 315 7.06 0.97 -5.00
C LEU A 315 8.30 1.82 -5.22
N ALA A 316 8.22 2.97 -5.91
CA ALA A 316 9.38 3.82 -6.14
C ALA A 316 9.98 4.34 -4.83
N PRO A 317 9.26 5.10 -3.98
CA PRO A 317 9.80 5.58 -2.71
C PRO A 317 10.16 4.45 -1.74
N LEU A 318 9.46 3.31 -1.82
CA LEU A 318 9.83 2.13 -1.03
C LEU A 318 11.21 1.61 -1.44
N LEU A 319 11.45 1.39 -2.74
CA LEU A 319 12.70 0.83 -3.25
C LEU A 319 13.86 1.82 -3.15
N THR A 320 13.61 3.12 -3.40
CA THR A 320 14.66 4.13 -3.52
C THR A 320 14.95 4.86 -2.22
N LEU A 321 13.97 5.06 -1.34
CA LEU A 321 14.13 5.78 -0.07
C LEU A 321 13.87 4.91 1.16
N GLY A 322 13.36 3.69 0.99
CA GLY A 322 12.94 2.85 2.11
C GLY A 322 11.71 3.38 2.83
N ILE A 323 10.91 4.24 2.19
CA ILE A 323 9.75 4.86 2.81
C ILE A 323 8.47 4.21 2.26
N PRO A 324 7.66 3.59 3.13
CA PRO A 324 6.36 3.07 2.73
C PRO A 324 5.35 4.22 2.64
N THR A 325 4.51 4.19 1.61
CA THR A 325 3.50 5.23 1.33
C THR A 325 2.06 4.71 1.41
N SER A 326 1.90 3.42 1.73
CA SER A 326 0.64 2.71 1.88
C SER A 326 0.75 1.60 2.93
N ASN A 327 -0.39 1.06 3.37
CA ASN A 327 -0.44 -0.08 4.29
C ASN A 327 0.34 -1.27 3.74
N THR A 328 0.13 -1.60 2.46
CA THR A 328 0.82 -2.74 1.83
C THR A 328 2.30 -2.50 1.70
N THR A 329 2.75 -1.30 1.30
CA THR A 329 4.19 -1.02 1.20
C THR A 329 4.89 -1.03 2.55
N ALA A 330 4.18 -0.73 3.65
CA ALA A 330 4.73 -0.90 5.00
C ALA A 330 4.98 -2.38 5.33
N ILE A 331 4.09 -3.28 4.92
CA ILE A 331 4.30 -4.72 5.06
C ILE A 331 5.40 -5.22 4.10
N LEU A 332 5.47 -4.70 2.87
CA LEU A 332 6.56 -5.02 1.96
C LEU A 332 7.91 -4.56 2.52
N LEU A 333 7.98 -3.40 3.18
CA LEU A 333 9.19 -2.95 3.88
C LEU A 333 9.60 -3.93 4.98
N ALA A 334 8.63 -4.43 5.77
CA ALA A 334 8.88 -5.49 6.74
C ALA A 334 9.39 -6.78 6.06
N ALA A 335 8.88 -7.10 4.86
CA ALA A 335 9.36 -8.22 4.05
C ALA A 335 10.84 -8.08 3.68
N PHE A 336 11.23 -6.93 3.15
CA PHE A 336 12.64 -6.65 2.82
C PHE A 336 13.53 -6.83 4.04
N GLN A 337 13.14 -6.27 5.20
CA GLN A 337 13.90 -6.41 6.44
C GLN A 337 14.00 -7.86 6.92
N ASN A 338 12.94 -8.66 6.77
CA ASN A 338 12.98 -10.08 7.11
C ASN A 338 14.00 -10.87 6.27
N TYR A 339 14.24 -10.45 5.02
CA TYR A 339 15.32 -10.98 4.17
C TYR A 339 16.68 -10.30 4.38
N ASN A 340 16.83 -9.46 5.41
CA ASN A 340 18.02 -8.65 5.66
C ASN A 340 18.37 -7.71 4.48
N LEU A 341 17.37 -7.33 3.70
CA LEU A 341 17.50 -6.33 2.65
C LEU A 341 17.06 -4.99 3.21
N GLN A 342 17.86 -3.96 2.96
CA GLN A 342 17.53 -2.61 3.39
C GLN A 342 17.15 -1.76 2.16
N PRO A 343 15.85 -1.49 1.96
CA PRO A 343 15.43 -0.61 0.88
C PRO A 343 15.95 0.81 1.09
N GLY A 344 16.20 1.50 -0.02
CA GLY A 344 16.99 2.72 -0.05
C GLY A 344 17.91 2.73 -1.27
N PRO A 345 18.69 3.79 -1.49
CA PRO A 345 19.40 3.93 -2.75
C PRO A 345 20.55 2.93 -2.90
N MET A 346 21.10 2.45 -1.78
CA MET A 346 22.10 1.38 -1.79
C MET A 346 21.56 0.06 -2.33
N LEU A 347 20.24 -0.20 -2.26
CA LEU A 347 19.65 -1.45 -2.71
C LEU A 347 19.91 -1.71 -4.21
N PHE A 348 19.90 -0.64 -5.03
CA PHE A 348 20.20 -0.73 -6.46
C PHE A 348 21.67 -1.07 -6.74
N GLN A 349 22.58 -0.75 -5.81
CA GLN A 349 24.00 -1.08 -5.92
C GLN A 349 24.33 -2.47 -5.36
N THR A 350 23.80 -2.79 -4.17
CA THR A 350 24.14 -4.03 -3.45
C THR A 350 23.32 -5.23 -3.91
N SER A 351 22.13 -4.99 -4.47
CA SER A 351 21.16 -6.04 -4.81
C SER A 351 20.47 -5.74 -6.15
N GLY A 352 21.23 -5.17 -7.10
CA GLY A 352 20.72 -4.75 -8.41
C GLY A 352 19.96 -5.85 -9.15
N ASP A 353 20.49 -7.07 -9.18
CA ASP A 353 19.84 -8.21 -9.86
C ASP A 353 18.44 -8.51 -9.31
N LEU A 354 18.27 -8.40 -7.99
CA LEU A 354 16.99 -8.59 -7.32
C LEU A 354 16.02 -7.45 -7.64
N VAL A 355 16.50 -6.20 -7.60
CA VAL A 355 15.66 -5.03 -7.91
C VAL A 355 15.19 -5.05 -9.35
N TRP A 356 16.09 -5.29 -10.30
CA TRP A 356 15.75 -5.38 -11.71
C TRP A 356 14.92 -6.62 -12.04
N GLY A 357 15.17 -7.75 -11.36
CA GLY A 357 14.33 -8.93 -11.43
C GLY A 357 12.90 -8.65 -10.95
N LEU A 358 12.75 -7.93 -9.83
CA LEU A 358 11.47 -7.48 -9.31
C LEU A 358 10.76 -6.54 -10.30
N LEU A 359 11.44 -5.51 -10.80
CA LEU A 359 10.87 -4.57 -11.79
C LEU A 359 10.43 -5.28 -13.08
N ALA A 360 11.26 -6.18 -13.61
CA ALA A 360 10.92 -6.99 -14.77
C ALA A 360 9.71 -7.91 -14.50
N SER A 361 9.63 -8.48 -13.30
CA SER A 361 8.49 -9.32 -12.90
C SER A 361 7.17 -8.55 -12.87
N LEU A 362 7.16 -7.23 -12.66
CA LEU A 362 5.94 -6.41 -12.70
C LEU A 362 5.32 -6.38 -14.10
N TYR A 363 6.14 -6.37 -15.16
CA TYR A 363 5.66 -6.47 -16.54
C TYR A 363 5.00 -7.82 -16.80
N ILE A 364 5.69 -8.89 -16.41
CA ILE A 364 5.20 -10.27 -16.57
C ILE A 364 3.93 -10.47 -15.75
N GLY A 365 3.93 -10.01 -14.50
CA GLY A 365 2.81 -10.08 -13.57
C GLY A 365 1.58 -9.36 -14.09
N ASN A 366 1.71 -8.16 -14.68
CA ASN A 366 0.58 -7.46 -15.30
C ASN A 366 -0.07 -8.30 -16.42
N VAL A 367 0.74 -8.91 -17.28
CA VAL A 367 0.23 -9.81 -18.34
C VAL A 367 -0.43 -11.04 -17.74
N MET A 368 0.22 -11.70 -16.76
CA MET A 368 -0.33 -12.85 -16.05
C MET A 368 -1.67 -12.51 -15.38
N LEU A 369 -1.78 -11.36 -14.74
CA LEU A 369 -3.00 -10.92 -14.08
C LEU A 369 -4.13 -10.66 -15.07
N LEU A 370 -3.85 -10.07 -16.23
CA LEU A 370 -4.87 -9.91 -17.27
C LEU A 370 -5.40 -11.27 -17.75
N VAL A 371 -4.48 -12.23 -17.98
CA VAL A 371 -4.78 -13.60 -18.41
C VAL A 371 -5.49 -14.41 -17.33
N LEU A 372 -5.22 -14.15 -16.04
CA LEU A 372 -5.93 -14.80 -14.93
C LEU A 372 -7.28 -14.16 -14.68
N ASN A 373 -7.38 -12.83 -14.72
CA ASN A 373 -8.59 -12.13 -14.28
C ASN A 373 -9.71 -12.23 -15.30
N LEU A 374 -9.49 -12.01 -16.61
CA LEU A 374 -10.57 -12.00 -17.61
C LEU A 374 -11.23 -13.38 -17.87
N PRO A 375 -10.48 -14.48 -18.07
CA PRO A 375 -11.07 -15.79 -18.29
C PRO A 375 -11.58 -16.43 -17.00
N ALA A 376 -10.93 -16.18 -15.85
CA ALA A 376 -11.29 -16.80 -14.58
C ALA A 376 -12.28 -15.97 -13.74
N ILE A 377 -12.93 -14.93 -14.30
CA ILE A 377 -14.00 -14.16 -13.61
C ILE A 377 -15.02 -15.10 -12.95
N GLY A 378 -15.45 -16.15 -13.66
CA GLY A 378 -16.40 -17.13 -13.11
C GLY A 378 -15.88 -17.90 -11.89
N LEU A 379 -14.56 -18.16 -11.80
CA LEU A 379 -13.92 -18.76 -10.63
C LEU A 379 -13.93 -17.77 -9.45
N TRP A 380 -13.50 -16.53 -9.70
CA TRP A 380 -13.45 -15.46 -8.69
C TRP A 380 -14.85 -15.19 -8.10
N VAL A 381 -15.87 -15.13 -8.96
CA VAL A 381 -17.27 -14.97 -8.53
C VAL A 381 -17.76 -16.13 -7.65
N ARG A 382 -17.22 -17.35 -7.82
CA ARG A 382 -17.56 -18.48 -6.93
C ARG A 382 -16.84 -18.36 -5.58
N MET A 383 -15.62 -17.83 -5.55
CA MET A 383 -14.88 -17.62 -4.30
C MET A 383 -15.56 -16.65 -3.34
N LEU A 384 -16.33 -15.71 -3.89
CA LEU A 384 -17.19 -14.82 -3.11
C LEU A 384 -18.22 -15.54 -2.21
N ARG A 385 -18.48 -16.84 -2.44
CA ARG A 385 -19.40 -17.67 -1.65
C ARG A 385 -18.73 -18.37 -0.46
N VAL A 386 -17.41 -18.21 -0.28
CA VAL A 386 -16.69 -18.83 0.83
C VAL A 386 -17.20 -18.23 2.14
N PRO A 387 -17.62 -19.05 3.13
CA PRO A 387 -18.10 -18.57 4.41
C PRO A 387 -17.01 -17.79 5.15
N THR A 388 -17.31 -16.54 5.51
CA THR A 388 -16.44 -15.64 6.27
C THR A 388 -15.84 -16.26 7.55
N PRO A 389 -16.57 -17.06 8.36
CA PRO A 389 -16.00 -17.67 9.55
C PRO A 389 -14.87 -18.69 9.26
N LEU A 390 -14.99 -19.47 8.18
CA LEU A 390 -13.96 -20.43 7.79
C LEU A 390 -12.69 -19.73 7.33
N LEU A 391 -12.86 -18.59 6.67
CA LEU A 391 -11.78 -17.76 6.17
C LEU A 391 -10.96 -17.19 7.33
N TYR A 392 -11.59 -16.49 8.27
CA TYR A 392 -10.89 -15.94 9.43
C TYR A 392 -10.34 -17.02 10.38
N GLY A 393 -11.02 -18.16 10.51
CA GLY A 393 -10.49 -19.31 11.23
C GLY A 393 -9.18 -19.82 10.62
N GLY A 394 -9.14 -19.95 9.29
CA GLY A 394 -7.91 -20.29 8.57
C GLY A 394 -6.81 -19.24 8.77
N ILE A 395 -7.15 -17.95 8.68
CA ILE A 395 -6.21 -16.85 8.91
C ILE A 395 -5.53 -16.96 10.27
N LEU A 396 -6.32 -17.18 11.34
CA LEU A 396 -5.78 -17.29 12.70
C LEU A 396 -4.85 -18.50 12.86
N ILE A 397 -5.19 -19.63 12.23
CA ILE A 397 -4.33 -20.84 12.25
C ILE A 397 -3.00 -20.55 11.55
N PHE A 398 -3.03 -20.00 10.33
CA PHE A 398 -1.82 -19.69 9.58
C PHE A 398 -0.98 -18.60 10.23
N ALA A 399 -1.61 -17.58 10.82
CA ALA A 399 -0.94 -16.54 11.59
C ALA A 399 -0.21 -17.10 12.81
N GLY A 400 -0.89 -17.98 13.58
CA GLY A 400 -0.28 -18.66 14.73
C GLY A 400 0.88 -19.57 14.33
N LEU A 401 0.67 -20.43 13.33
CA LEU A 401 1.72 -21.31 12.81
C LEU A 401 2.91 -20.51 12.25
N GLY A 402 2.63 -19.40 11.57
CA GLY A 402 3.65 -18.51 11.01
C GLY A 402 4.49 -17.85 12.08
N ALA A 403 3.87 -17.19 13.06
CA ALA A 403 4.58 -16.53 14.16
C ALA A 403 5.42 -17.53 14.98
N TYR A 404 4.87 -18.71 15.28
CA TYR A 404 5.62 -19.75 15.97
C TYR A 404 6.75 -20.32 15.12
N GLY A 405 6.57 -20.42 13.80
CA GLY A 405 7.56 -21.00 12.89
C GLY A 405 8.86 -20.21 12.76
N ILE A 406 8.87 -18.91 13.09
CA ILE A 406 10.04 -18.04 12.95
C ILE A 406 11.05 -18.29 14.09
N ARG A 407 10.64 -18.09 15.35
CA ARG A 407 11.53 -18.22 16.53
C ARG A 407 11.22 -19.41 17.43
N GLN A 408 10.20 -20.22 17.11
CA GLN A 408 9.71 -21.33 17.96
C GLN A 408 9.41 -20.88 19.40
N SER A 409 8.94 -19.64 19.55
CA SER A 409 8.71 -19.00 20.83
C SER A 409 7.22 -18.94 21.15
N TRP A 410 6.84 -19.44 22.33
CA TRP A 410 5.48 -19.28 22.85
C TRP A 410 5.18 -17.82 23.21
N PHE A 411 6.21 -17.05 23.57
CA PHE A 411 6.09 -15.63 23.89
C PHE A 411 5.67 -14.82 22.65
N ASP A 412 6.17 -15.18 21.47
CA ASP A 412 5.76 -14.56 20.20
C ASP A 412 4.30 -14.84 19.86
N LEU A 413 3.78 -16.02 20.21
CA LEU A 413 2.36 -16.31 20.08
C LEU A 413 1.52 -15.43 21.01
N LEU A 414 1.97 -15.23 22.25
CA LEU A 414 1.29 -14.34 23.20
C LEU A 414 1.29 -12.90 22.68
N LEU A 415 2.45 -12.41 22.21
CA LEU A 415 2.57 -11.09 21.59
C LEU A 415 1.70 -10.96 20.35
N LEU A 416 1.65 -11.97 19.48
CA LEU A 416 0.81 -11.99 18.28
C LEU A 416 -0.66 -11.71 18.62
N PHE A 417 -1.21 -12.43 19.60
CA PHE A 417 -2.61 -12.24 20.00
C PHE A 417 -2.83 -10.95 20.79
N ALA A 418 -1.88 -10.53 21.62
CA ALA A 418 -1.95 -9.25 22.33
C ALA A 418 -1.95 -8.06 21.36
N ILE A 419 -1.07 -8.08 20.36
CA ILE A 419 -1.01 -7.08 19.29
C ILE A 419 -2.24 -7.19 18.39
N GLY A 420 -2.74 -8.40 18.14
CA GLY A 420 -4.00 -8.59 17.42
C GLY A 420 -5.19 -7.96 18.13
N LEU A 421 -5.28 -8.12 19.44
CA LEU A 421 -6.29 -7.44 20.25
C LEU A 421 -6.14 -5.92 20.16
N LEU A 422 -4.91 -5.40 20.26
CA LEU A 422 -4.62 -3.99 20.07
C LEU A 422 -5.03 -3.50 18.68
N GLY A 423 -4.73 -4.25 17.61
CA GLY A 423 -5.13 -3.95 16.24
C GLY A 423 -6.65 -3.91 16.07
N MET A 424 -7.38 -4.83 16.70
CA MET A 424 -8.85 -4.82 16.72
C MET A 424 -9.41 -3.58 17.43
N VAL A 425 -8.83 -3.19 18.57
CA VAL A 425 -9.20 -1.97 19.30
C VAL A 425 -8.90 -0.72 18.46
N MET A 426 -7.71 -0.65 17.86
CA MET A 426 -7.32 0.44 16.98
C MET A 426 -8.33 0.61 15.84
N ARG A 427 -8.69 -0.49 15.17
CA ARG A 427 -9.68 -0.48 14.09
C ARG A 427 -11.06 -0.04 14.57
N ARG A 428 -11.50 -0.49 15.75
CA ARG A 428 -12.79 -0.10 16.33
C ARG A 428 -12.93 1.40 16.57
N PHE A 429 -11.82 2.08 16.84
CA PHE A 429 -11.74 3.52 17.10
C PHE A 429 -11.10 4.32 15.94
N ASP A 430 -10.98 3.72 14.75
CA ASP A 430 -10.39 4.28 13.52
C ASP A 430 -8.96 4.85 13.68
N PHE A 431 -8.14 4.20 14.50
CA PHE A 431 -6.70 4.42 14.51
C PHE A 431 -6.04 3.66 13.35
N PRO A 432 -5.27 4.34 12.49
CA PRO A 432 -4.60 3.69 11.39
C PRO A 432 -3.48 2.77 11.91
N THR A 433 -3.42 1.52 11.44
CA THR A 433 -2.42 0.54 11.86
C THR A 433 -1.09 0.70 11.13
N ALA A 434 -1.09 1.18 9.89
CA ALA A 434 0.14 1.35 9.11
C ALA A 434 1.18 2.28 9.76
N PRO A 435 0.82 3.45 10.34
CA PRO A 435 1.77 4.26 11.09
C PRO A 435 2.49 3.52 12.21
N VAL A 436 1.90 2.48 12.81
CA VAL A 436 2.59 1.64 13.82
C VAL A 436 3.76 0.90 13.18
N ILE A 437 3.54 0.24 12.03
CA ILE A 437 4.61 -0.47 11.31
C ILE A 437 5.67 0.52 10.83
N VAL A 438 5.26 1.67 10.29
CA VAL A 438 6.19 2.71 9.85
C VAL A 438 7.05 3.22 11.01
N GLY A 439 6.44 3.51 12.17
CA GLY A 439 7.16 3.92 13.37
C GLY A 439 8.09 2.83 13.89
N MET A 440 7.65 1.57 13.87
CA MET A 440 8.46 0.44 14.33
C MET A 440 9.72 0.24 13.49
N ILE A 441 9.62 0.39 12.15
CA ILE A 441 10.76 0.22 11.24
C ILE A 441 11.63 1.47 11.19
N LEU A 442 11.02 2.60 10.83
CA LEU A 442 11.76 3.83 10.56
C LEU A 442 12.18 4.54 11.85
N GLY A 443 11.59 4.23 13.00
CA GLY A 443 11.93 4.84 14.29
C GLY A 443 13.39 4.63 14.70
N PRO A 444 13.84 3.38 14.85
CA PRO A 444 15.25 3.07 15.14
C PRO A 444 16.20 3.62 14.08
N MET A 445 15.78 3.61 12.80
CA MET A 445 16.56 4.18 11.71
C MET A 445 16.68 5.70 11.85
N ALA A 446 15.58 6.40 12.17
CA ALA A 446 15.55 7.84 12.35
C ALA A 446 16.38 8.25 13.57
N GLU A 447 16.30 7.51 14.68
CA GLU A 447 17.16 7.74 15.85
C GLU A 447 18.63 7.60 15.49
N LYS A 448 19.00 6.53 14.76
CA LYS A 448 20.38 6.31 14.31
C LYS A 448 20.87 7.45 13.42
N GLN A 449 20.07 7.88 12.45
CA GLN A 449 20.45 8.97 11.54
C GLN A 449 20.53 10.33 12.26
N LEU A 450 19.62 10.59 13.20
CA LEU A 450 19.69 11.77 14.06
C LEU A 450 20.99 11.79 14.88
N ARG A 451 21.34 10.68 15.54
CA ARG A 451 22.56 10.56 16.34
C ARG A 451 23.82 10.72 15.48
N ASN A 452 23.83 10.12 14.29
CA ASN A 452 24.93 10.29 13.32
C ASN A 452 25.06 11.75 12.85
N ALA A 453 23.95 12.38 12.49
CA ALA A 453 23.92 13.78 12.05
C ALA A 453 24.43 14.72 13.14
N LEU A 454 23.96 14.57 14.38
CA LEU A 454 24.42 15.39 15.51
C LEU A 454 25.88 15.11 15.87
N SER A 455 26.35 13.87 15.75
CA SER A 455 27.78 13.55 15.95
C SER A 455 28.66 14.28 14.93
N ILE A 456 28.28 14.26 13.65
CA ILE A 456 28.96 15.00 12.57
C ILE A 456 28.89 16.51 12.81
N GLY A 457 27.73 17.01 13.20
CA GLY A 457 27.51 18.41 13.55
C GLY A 457 28.08 18.83 14.91
N GLN A 458 28.80 17.94 15.62
CA GLN A 458 29.37 18.18 16.96
C GLN A 458 28.32 18.68 17.99
N GLY A 459 27.08 18.21 17.87
CA GLY A 459 25.94 18.59 18.71
C GLY A 459 25.16 19.83 18.24
N ASP A 460 25.56 20.47 17.14
CA ASP A 460 24.88 21.66 16.60
C ASP A 460 23.62 21.27 15.80
N TRP A 461 22.45 21.51 16.40
CA TRP A 461 21.13 21.32 15.76
C TRP A 461 20.87 22.25 14.58
N SER A 462 21.61 23.37 14.46
CA SER A 462 21.47 24.26 13.30
C SER A 462 21.97 23.63 12.00
N LEU A 463 22.66 22.48 12.06
CA LEU A 463 23.03 21.67 10.90
C LEU A 463 21.83 21.42 9.97
N PHE A 464 20.66 21.10 10.53
CA PHE A 464 19.44 20.82 9.76
C PHE A 464 18.89 22.04 9.01
N LEU A 465 19.23 23.26 9.45
CA LEU A 465 18.85 24.50 8.79
C LEU A 465 19.93 25.00 7.82
N ARG A 466 21.21 24.69 8.07
CA ARG A 466 22.33 25.10 7.22
C ARG A 466 22.41 24.26 5.94
N GLN A 467 22.05 22.97 6.01
CA GLN A 467 22.02 22.09 4.85
C GLN A 467 20.77 22.40 4.00
N PRO A 468 20.92 22.83 2.72
CA PRO A 468 19.80 23.32 1.93
C PRO A 468 18.74 22.24 1.66
N ILE A 469 19.15 20.99 1.49
CA ILE A 469 18.23 19.85 1.27
C ILE A 469 17.44 19.56 2.56
N SER A 470 18.15 19.42 3.69
CA SER A 470 17.54 19.21 5.01
C SER A 470 16.54 20.32 5.36
N ALA A 471 16.93 21.58 5.16
CA ALA A 471 16.08 22.74 5.42
C ALA A 471 14.85 22.78 4.49
N SER A 472 15.01 22.42 3.22
CA SER A 472 13.90 22.35 2.25
C SER A 472 12.89 21.26 2.63
N ILE A 473 13.37 20.09 3.05
CA ILE A 473 12.51 19.00 3.51
C ILE A 473 11.80 19.41 4.80
N LEU A 474 12.50 20.03 5.75
CA LEU A 474 11.89 20.52 6.98
C LEU A 474 10.81 21.57 6.69
N ALA A 475 11.06 22.50 5.77
CA ALA A 475 10.07 23.49 5.33
C ALA A 475 8.84 22.80 4.71
N LEU A 476 9.05 21.76 3.89
CA LEU A 476 7.97 20.95 3.31
C LEU A 476 7.18 20.20 4.40
N THR A 477 7.85 19.59 5.37
CA THR A 477 7.22 18.92 6.53
C THR A 477 6.32 19.90 7.29
N VAL A 478 6.83 21.10 7.58
CA VAL A 478 6.05 22.16 8.24
C VAL A 478 4.87 22.58 7.37
N ALA A 479 5.08 22.76 6.07
CA ALA A 479 4.03 23.13 5.12
C ALA A 479 2.89 22.09 5.09
N VAL A 480 3.22 20.79 5.04
CA VAL A 480 2.22 19.71 5.06
C VAL A 480 1.36 19.72 6.33
N VAL A 481 1.94 20.05 7.48
CA VAL A 481 1.21 20.10 8.75
C VAL A 481 0.39 21.40 8.90
N VAL A 482 0.94 22.53 8.46
CA VAL A 482 0.40 23.87 8.74
C VAL A 482 -0.59 24.33 7.68
N ILE A 483 -0.31 24.12 6.39
CA ILE A 483 -1.15 24.62 5.28
C ILE A 483 -2.58 24.09 5.36
N PRO A 484 -2.85 22.79 5.55
CA PRO A 484 -4.23 22.30 5.62
C PRO A 484 -5.01 22.89 6.80
N ARG A 485 -4.34 23.14 7.93
CA ARG A 485 -4.95 23.76 9.12
C ARG A 485 -5.26 25.24 8.87
N LEU A 486 -4.33 25.97 8.26
CA LEU A 486 -4.55 27.37 7.87
C LEU A 486 -5.69 27.50 6.86
N LEU A 487 -5.72 26.66 5.82
CA LEU A 487 -6.79 26.69 4.82
C LEU A 487 -8.16 26.40 5.44
N ARG A 488 -8.26 25.42 6.34
CA ARG A 488 -9.50 25.14 7.09
C ARG A 488 -9.92 26.32 7.97
N TRP A 489 -8.97 26.98 8.63
CA TRP A 489 -9.25 28.16 9.46
C TRP A 489 -9.72 29.37 8.63
N HIS A 490 -9.14 29.60 7.46
CA HIS A 490 -9.59 30.66 6.55
C HIS A 490 -10.94 30.33 5.89
N ALA A 491 -11.17 29.07 5.48
CA ALA A 491 -12.45 28.63 4.94
C ALA A 491 -13.59 28.75 5.97
N GLY A 492 -13.32 28.41 7.25
CA GLY A 492 -14.29 28.59 8.34
C GLY A 492 -14.61 30.05 8.67
N ARG A 493 -13.71 30.99 8.34
CA ARG A 493 -13.98 32.44 8.47
C ARG A 493 -14.84 32.98 7.32
N GLY A 494 -14.71 32.43 6.11
CA GLY A 494 -15.57 32.77 4.97
C GLY A 494 -17.03 32.37 5.19
N SER A 495 -17.27 31.24 5.87
CA SER A 495 -18.64 30.80 6.24
C SER A 495 -19.27 31.68 7.32
N ALA A 496 -18.47 32.24 8.23
CA ALA A 496 -18.94 33.12 9.30
C ALA A 496 -19.30 34.53 8.80
N HIS A 497 -18.60 35.06 7.77
CA HIS A 497 -18.99 36.32 7.13
C HIS A 497 -20.24 36.19 6.25
N ALA A 498 -20.41 35.08 5.53
CA ALA A 498 -21.62 34.85 4.72
C ALA A 498 -22.91 34.68 5.56
N GLN A 499 -22.80 34.27 6.82
CA GLN A 499 -23.93 34.23 7.76
C GLN A 499 -24.24 35.58 8.41
N ALA A 500 -23.26 36.49 8.49
CA ALA A 500 -23.48 37.84 8.99
C ALA A 500 -24.14 38.76 7.95
N ASP A 501 -23.78 38.63 6.66
CA ASP A 501 -24.36 39.42 5.56
C ASP A 501 -25.78 38.98 5.16
N ASN A 502 -26.19 37.74 5.48
CA ASN A 502 -27.58 37.27 5.30
C ASN A 502 -28.48 37.58 6.52
N ALA A 503 -27.92 38.15 7.59
CA ALA A 503 -28.63 38.52 8.81
C ALA A 503 -28.72 40.05 9.01
N ALA A 504 -28.17 40.83 8.08
CA ALA A 504 -28.33 42.28 7.96
C ALA A 504 -29.23 42.59 6.75
#